data_AF-A0AAD9U991-F1
#
_entry.id   AF-A0AAD9U991-F1
#
_cell.length_a   1.000
_cell.length_b   1.000
_cell.length_c   1.000
_cell.angle_alpha   90.00
_cell.angle_beta   90.00
_cell.angle_gamma   90.00
#
_symmetry.space_group_name_H-M   'P 1'
#
loop_
_entity.id
_entity.type
_entity.pdbx_description
1 polymer ?
#
loop_
_entity_poly.entity_id
_entity_poly.type
_entity_poly.pdbx_seq_one_letter_code
_entity_poly.pdbx_strand_id
1 'polypeptide(L)'
;MDLDVLCPMCNKHSESTVHALWTCPALREIRSCCSVMISRIVKDNVQFVDLLLSCKNNLAIVEFEFLCILFWRIWTRRNGSSHGHHAMSANKVVTWARFFLDEYKQVTVSLIGQVYGVAKSMQKWEPLTIGKIVEASALYQGLVLARETGLWSCEVELDAQVVVNLVSSPMVTCSKVGPVVHDIKGLLSLSKECKIRFVPKKANMVAHCLAKLGCSVESNGFWLET
;
A
#
# COMPACT_ATOMS: atom_id res chain seq x y z
N MET A 1 22.98 19.54 7.27
CA MET A 1 24.04 18.90 6.47
C MET A 1 23.36 17.68 5.90
N ASP A 2 22.71 17.83 4.74
CA ASP A 2 21.99 16.74 4.09
C ASP A 2 23.03 15.77 3.57
N LEU A 3 23.11 14.59 4.20
CA LEU A 3 23.82 13.47 3.60
C LEU A 3 23.02 13.12 2.34
N ASP A 4 23.54 13.49 1.17
CA ASP A 4 23.01 13.05 -0.12
C ASP A 4 23.12 11.51 -0.18
N VAL A 5 22.08 10.83 0.32
CA VAL A 5 21.98 9.38 0.25
C VAL A 5 21.90 9.02 -1.23
N LEU A 6 22.97 8.40 -1.73
CA LEU A 6 23.02 7.93 -3.11
C LEU A 6 22.00 6.81 -3.30
N CYS A 7 21.32 6.84 -4.44
CA CYS A 7 20.36 5.80 -4.77
C CYS A 7 21.03 4.41 -4.78
N PRO A 8 20.54 3.40 -4.01
CA PRO A 8 21.12 2.06 -3.95
C PRO A 8 21.11 1.32 -5.29
N MET A 9 20.25 1.76 -6.21
CA MET A 9 20.05 1.09 -7.51
C MET A 9 20.97 1.64 -8.61
N CYS A 10 21.23 2.95 -8.63
CA CYS A 10 22.07 3.55 -9.68
C CYS A 10 23.42 4.07 -9.18
N ASN A 11 23.57 4.29 -7.88
CA ASN A 11 24.75 4.81 -7.20
C ASN A 11 25.33 6.09 -7.83
N LYS A 12 24.47 6.92 -8.44
CA LYS A 12 24.88 8.09 -9.25
C LYS A 12 24.14 9.38 -8.90
N HIS A 13 22.93 9.30 -8.37
CA HIS A 13 22.10 10.46 -8.07
C HIS A 13 21.64 10.37 -6.61
N SER A 14 21.37 11.53 -6.01
CA SER A 14 20.69 11.59 -4.72
C SER A 14 19.30 10.96 -4.83
N GLU A 15 18.92 10.28 -3.75
CA GLU A 15 17.70 9.52 -3.71
C GLU A 15 16.49 10.41 -3.40
N SER A 16 15.55 10.47 -4.34
CA SER A 16 14.19 10.96 -4.09
C SER A 16 13.16 9.88 -4.39
N THR A 17 11.94 10.01 -3.87
CA THR A 17 10.85 9.07 -4.16
C THR A 17 10.57 8.95 -5.66
N VAL A 18 10.57 10.07 -6.39
CA VAL A 18 10.38 10.08 -7.85
C VAL A 18 11.56 9.42 -8.57
N HIS A 19 12.78 9.62 -8.07
CA HIS A 19 13.97 8.91 -8.55
C HIS A 19 13.85 7.41 -8.37
N ALA A 20 13.60 6.96 -7.14
CA ALA A 20 13.50 5.55 -6.78
C ALA A 20 12.39 4.82 -7.53
N LEU A 21 11.29 5.49 -7.85
CA LEU A 21 10.11 4.88 -8.49
C LEU A 21 10.10 4.97 -10.01
N TRP A 22 10.73 5.99 -10.62
CA TRP A 22 10.56 6.20 -12.06
C TRP A 22 11.78 6.76 -12.80
N THR A 23 12.40 7.85 -12.31
CA THR A 23 13.44 8.55 -13.09
C THR A 23 14.81 7.87 -13.02
N CYS A 24 15.01 6.95 -12.08
CA CYS A 24 16.27 6.23 -11.93
C CYS A 24 16.71 5.53 -13.24
N PRO A 25 17.99 5.71 -13.68
CA PRO A 25 18.53 5.06 -14.86
C PRO A 25 18.44 3.52 -14.81
N ALA A 26 18.53 2.92 -13.62
CA ALA A 26 18.40 1.47 -13.43
C ALA A 26 17.00 0.93 -13.80
N LEU A 27 16.00 1.82 -13.92
CA LEU A 27 14.63 1.47 -14.31
C LEU A 27 14.38 1.64 -15.82
N ARG A 28 15.41 1.97 -16.63
CA ARG A 28 15.26 2.21 -18.07
C ARG A 28 14.56 1.07 -18.80
N GLU A 29 14.91 -0.18 -18.48
CA GLU A 29 14.32 -1.36 -19.11
C GLU A 29 12.85 -1.57 -18.70
N ILE A 30 12.50 -1.27 -17.45
CA ILE A 30 11.09 -1.29 -16.99
C ILE A 30 10.29 -0.24 -17.75
N ARG A 31 10.85 0.96 -17.93
CA ARG A 31 10.22 2.03 -18.70
C ARG A 31 10.01 1.63 -20.15
N SER A 32 10.96 0.95 -20.79
CA SER A 32 10.79 0.47 -22.18
C SER A 32 9.75 -0.65 -22.30
N CYS A 33 9.56 -1.47 -21.27
CA CYS A 33 8.52 -2.50 -21.25
C CYS A 33 7.13 -1.96 -20.87
N CYS A 34 7.06 -0.74 -20.34
CA CYS A 34 5.84 -0.06 -19.95
C CYS A 34 5.27 0.75 -21.12
N SER A 35 4.03 0.47 -21.51
CA SER A 35 3.34 1.18 -22.59
C SER A 35 2.69 2.50 -22.14
N VAL A 36 2.71 2.82 -20.83
CA VAL A 36 2.05 4.00 -20.28
C VAL A 36 2.83 5.26 -20.65
N MET A 37 2.15 6.28 -21.19
CA MET A 37 2.74 7.58 -21.58
C MET A 37 3.14 8.47 -20.39
N ILE A 38 3.52 7.88 -19.26
CA ILE A 38 3.92 8.63 -18.07
C ILE A 38 5.18 9.48 -18.31
N SER A 39 6.03 9.12 -19.28
CA SER A 39 7.17 9.94 -19.69
C SER A 39 6.77 11.33 -20.21
N ARG A 40 5.51 11.55 -20.60
CA ARG A 40 4.98 12.88 -20.98
C ARG A 40 4.46 13.68 -19.78
N ILE A 41 4.27 13.03 -18.64
CA ILE A 41 3.66 13.59 -17.42
C ILE A 41 4.75 13.92 -16.39
N VAL A 42 5.81 13.11 -16.34
CA VAL A 42 6.94 13.29 -15.43
C VAL A 42 7.73 14.51 -15.87
N LYS A 43 7.63 15.59 -15.09
CA LYS A 43 8.51 16.76 -15.19
C LYS A 43 9.70 16.57 -14.26
N ASP A 44 10.81 17.22 -14.58
CA ASP A 44 11.97 17.23 -13.68
C ASP A 44 11.62 17.91 -12.35
N ASN A 45 12.19 17.41 -11.25
CA ASN A 45 12.07 17.98 -9.89
C ASN A 45 10.64 18.08 -9.31
N VAL A 46 9.68 17.26 -9.76
CA VAL A 46 8.35 17.21 -9.13
C VAL A 46 8.36 16.38 -7.85
N GLN A 47 7.54 16.78 -6.88
CA GLN A 47 7.22 15.94 -5.72
C GLN A 47 6.37 14.75 -6.17
N PHE A 48 6.47 13.63 -5.44
CA PHE A 48 5.77 12.40 -5.80
C PHE A 48 4.23 12.57 -5.80
N VAL A 49 3.71 13.38 -4.89
CA VAL A 49 2.27 13.67 -4.80
C VAL A 49 1.77 14.39 -6.06
N ASP A 50 2.51 15.39 -6.54
CA ASP A 50 2.14 16.13 -7.75
C ASP A 50 2.21 15.25 -8.99
N LEU A 51 3.18 14.34 -9.03
CA LEU A 51 3.26 13.33 -10.09
C LEU A 51 2.03 12.40 -10.07
N LEU A 52 1.63 11.90 -8.90
CA LEU A 52 0.45 11.03 -8.77
C LEU A 52 -0.84 11.75 -9.19
N LEU A 53 -1.03 13.00 -8.77
CA LEU A 53 -2.18 13.81 -9.17
C LEU A 53 -2.19 14.06 -10.68
N SER A 54 -1.02 14.36 -11.25
CA SER A 54 -0.88 14.54 -12.70
C SER A 54 -1.21 13.26 -13.46
N CYS A 55 -0.74 12.10 -12.98
CA CYS A 55 -1.11 10.80 -13.57
C CYS A 55 -2.61 10.51 -13.44
N LYS A 56 -3.22 10.78 -12.28
CA LYS A 56 -4.65 10.58 -12.04
C LYS A 56 -5.52 11.38 -13.00
N ASN A 57 -5.10 12.60 -13.35
CA ASN A 57 -5.87 13.52 -14.18
C ASN A 57 -5.66 13.28 -15.69
N ASN A 58 -4.56 12.64 -16.10
CA ASN A 58 -4.19 12.52 -17.52
C ASN A 58 -4.17 11.07 -18.04
N LEU A 59 -4.29 10.06 -17.18
CA LEU A 59 -4.32 8.65 -17.58
C LEU A 59 -5.72 8.07 -17.45
N ALA A 60 -6.04 7.09 -18.29
CA ALA A 60 -7.24 6.29 -18.08
C ALA A 60 -7.14 5.55 -16.75
N ILE A 61 -8.29 5.27 -16.12
CA ILE A 61 -8.32 4.60 -14.80
C ILE A 61 -7.55 3.28 -14.78
N VAL A 62 -7.62 2.51 -15.87
CA VAL A 62 -6.92 1.23 -16.02
C VAL A 62 -5.39 1.42 -16.05
N GLU A 63 -4.92 2.46 -16.74
CA GLU A 63 -3.50 2.79 -16.84
C GLU A 63 -2.96 3.32 -15.52
N PHE A 64 -3.75 4.15 -14.83
CA PHE A 64 -3.42 4.67 -13.51
C PHE A 64 -3.33 3.55 -12.47
N GLU A 65 -4.27 2.60 -12.47
CA GLU A 65 -4.24 1.44 -11.57
C GLU A 65 -3.00 0.58 -11.80
N PHE A 66 -2.70 0.28 -13.07
CA PHE A 66 -1.49 -0.44 -13.43
C PHE A 66 -0.23 0.30 -12.95
N LEU A 67 -0.18 1.62 -13.10
CA LEU A 67 0.93 2.45 -12.65
C LEU A 67 1.12 2.38 -11.12
N CYS A 68 0.04 2.42 -10.34
CA CYS A 68 0.13 2.28 -8.88
C CYS A 68 0.74 0.93 -8.47
N ILE A 69 0.30 -0.17 -9.09
CA ILE A 69 0.86 -1.51 -8.83
C ILE A 69 2.33 -1.58 -9.26
N LEU A 70 2.67 -0.96 -10.40
CA LEU A 70 4.03 -0.92 -10.90
C LEU A 70 4.96 -0.14 -9.97
N PHE A 71 4.54 1.03 -9.47
CA PHE A 71 5.31 1.80 -8.49
C PHE A 71 5.54 1.02 -7.21
N TRP A 72 4.49 0.40 -6.66
CA TRP A 72 4.64 -0.46 -5.49
C TRP A 72 5.63 -1.59 -5.74
N ARG A 73 5.54 -2.27 -6.90
CA ARG A 73 6.45 -3.37 -7.22
C ARG A 73 7.90 -2.91 -7.42
N ILE A 74 8.12 -1.73 -8.00
CA ILE A 74 9.44 -1.11 -8.13
C ILE A 74 10.01 -0.78 -6.75
N TRP A 75 9.20 -0.23 -5.84
CA TRP A 75 9.59 0.03 -4.46
C TRP A 75 9.96 -1.24 -3.70
N THR A 76 9.20 -2.33 -3.86
CA THR A 76 9.52 -3.62 -3.23
C THR A 76 10.83 -4.20 -3.77
N ARG A 77 11.05 -4.14 -5.10
CA ARG A 77 12.33 -4.54 -5.72
C ARG A 77 13.49 -3.69 -5.18
N ARG A 78 13.25 -2.38 -5.12
CA ARG A 78 13.87 -1.38 -4.24
C ARG A 78 14.49 -1.96 -2.99
N ASN A 79 13.61 -2.19 -2.04
CA ASN A 79 13.93 -2.56 -0.68
C ASN A 79 14.54 -3.97 -0.61
N GLY A 80 14.16 -4.88 -1.50
CA GLY A 80 14.76 -6.21 -1.61
C GLY A 80 16.24 -6.19 -2.01
N SER A 81 16.65 -5.27 -2.90
CA SER A 81 18.06 -5.11 -3.30
C SER A 81 18.94 -4.65 -2.14
N SER A 82 18.42 -3.81 -1.23
CA SER A 82 19.14 -3.40 -0.02
C SER A 82 19.36 -4.55 0.98
N HIS A 83 18.61 -5.64 0.85
CA HIS A 83 18.67 -6.83 1.73
C HIS A 83 19.29 -8.07 1.04
N GLY A 84 19.94 -7.91 -0.12
CA GLY A 84 20.67 -9.00 -0.80
C GLY A 84 19.80 -10.03 -1.53
N HIS A 85 18.51 -9.75 -1.76
CA HIS A 85 17.65 -10.64 -2.56
C HIS A 85 17.90 -10.48 -4.07
N HIS A 86 17.78 -11.59 -4.82
CA HIS A 86 17.95 -11.58 -6.28
C HIS A 86 16.86 -10.73 -6.95
N ALA A 87 17.25 -9.60 -7.53
CA ALA A 87 16.31 -8.66 -8.14
C ALA A 87 15.62 -9.26 -9.36
N MET A 88 14.29 -9.18 -9.42
CA MET A 88 13.52 -9.60 -10.59
C MET A 88 13.91 -8.80 -11.84
N SER A 89 14.00 -9.47 -12.98
CA SER A 89 14.20 -8.84 -14.30
C SER A 89 13.08 -7.85 -14.60
N ALA A 90 13.39 -6.79 -15.36
CA ALA A 90 12.44 -5.74 -15.72
C ALA A 90 11.16 -6.27 -16.37
N ASN A 91 11.29 -7.20 -17.32
CA ASN A 91 10.14 -7.82 -17.99
C ASN A 91 9.21 -8.53 -16.98
N LYS A 92 9.78 -9.34 -16.08
CA LYS A 92 9.01 -10.01 -15.02
C LYS A 92 8.30 -9.02 -14.09
N VAL A 93 8.88 -7.85 -13.81
CA VAL A 93 8.21 -6.81 -12.98
C VAL A 93 6.96 -6.29 -13.66
N VAL A 94 7.06 -5.91 -14.95
CA VAL A 94 5.94 -5.36 -15.72
C VAL A 94 4.87 -6.42 -15.94
N THR A 95 5.27 -7.62 -16.36
CA THR A 95 4.38 -8.74 -16.63
C THR A 95 3.67 -9.20 -15.35
N TRP A 96 4.38 -9.26 -14.22
CA TRP A 96 3.77 -9.53 -12.91
C TRP A 96 2.74 -8.48 -12.53
N ALA A 97 3.04 -7.19 -12.70
CA ALA A 97 2.08 -6.13 -12.37
C ALA A 97 0.80 -6.19 -13.23
N ARG A 98 0.91 -6.60 -14.50
CA ARG A 98 -0.25 -6.85 -15.37
C ARG A 98 -1.06 -8.06 -14.89
N PHE A 99 -0.41 -9.20 -14.72
CA PHE A 99 -1.09 -10.42 -14.25
C PHE A 99 -1.75 -10.22 -12.90
N PHE A 100 -1.07 -9.55 -11.97
CA PHE A 100 -1.62 -9.21 -10.67
C PHE A 100 -2.88 -8.35 -10.79
N LEU A 101 -2.86 -7.33 -11.66
CA LEU A 101 -4.02 -6.47 -11.88
C LEU A 101 -5.18 -7.22 -12.55
N ASP A 102 -4.88 -8.09 -13.51
CA ASP A 102 -5.87 -8.91 -14.21
C ASP A 102 -6.50 -9.96 -13.29
N GLU A 103 -5.69 -10.68 -12.53
CA GLU A 103 -6.15 -11.64 -11.51
C GLU A 103 -7.01 -10.91 -10.47
N TYR A 104 -6.54 -9.77 -9.97
CA TYR A 104 -7.28 -8.92 -9.06
C TYR A 104 -8.63 -8.51 -9.66
N LYS A 105 -8.68 -8.09 -10.93
CA LYS A 105 -9.93 -7.69 -11.61
C LYS A 105 -10.87 -8.86 -11.85
N GLN A 106 -10.36 -10.01 -12.29
CA GLN A 106 -11.15 -11.22 -12.54
C GLN A 106 -11.78 -11.71 -11.25
N VAL A 107 -11.00 -11.80 -10.18
CA VAL A 107 -11.49 -12.18 -8.85
C VAL A 107 -12.52 -11.15 -8.36
N THR A 108 -12.26 -9.86 -8.54
CA THR A 108 -13.23 -8.79 -8.20
C THR A 108 -14.56 -8.95 -8.96
N VAL A 109 -14.54 -9.24 -10.27
CA VAL A 109 -15.75 -9.42 -11.09
C VAL A 109 -16.51 -10.69 -10.72
N SER A 110 -15.82 -11.80 -10.46
CA SER A 110 -16.45 -13.05 -9.99
C SER A 110 -17.08 -12.91 -8.61
N LEU A 111 -16.44 -12.15 -7.71
CA LEU A 111 -16.99 -11.81 -6.39
C LEU A 111 -18.20 -10.89 -6.50
N ILE A 112 -18.16 -9.88 -7.38
CA ILE A 112 -19.32 -9.02 -7.69
C ILE A 112 -20.48 -9.88 -8.22
N GLY A 113 -20.22 -10.77 -9.18
CA GLY A 113 -21.21 -11.71 -9.72
C GLY A 113 -21.80 -12.67 -8.67
N GLN A 114 -20.98 -13.20 -7.76
CA GLN A 114 -21.43 -14.06 -6.66
C GLN A 114 -22.18 -13.30 -5.55
N VAL A 115 -21.80 -12.05 -5.27
CA VAL A 115 -22.48 -11.18 -4.29
C VAL A 115 -23.87 -10.76 -4.80
N TYR A 116 -24.04 -10.54 -6.11
CA TYR A 116 -25.36 -10.28 -6.70
C TYR A 116 -26.22 -11.54 -6.90
N GLY A 117 -25.64 -12.73 -6.81
CA GLY A 117 -26.35 -14.02 -6.89
C GLY A 117 -26.96 -14.53 -5.58
N VAL A 118 -26.59 -13.94 -4.43
CA VAL A 118 -27.14 -14.32 -3.12
C VAL A 118 -27.94 -13.15 -2.54
N ALA A 119 -29.16 -13.02 -3.01
CA ALA A 119 -30.15 -12.17 -2.38
C ALA A 119 -30.55 -12.73 -1.01
N LYS A 120 -29.96 -12.23 0.08
CA LYS A 120 -30.69 -11.98 1.35
C LYS A 120 -29.91 -11.09 2.32
N SER A 121 -30.54 -9.97 2.68
CA SER A 121 -30.14 -8.91 3.61
C SER A 121 -28.96 -8.04 3.17
N MET A 122 -29.33 -6.92 2.56
CA MET A 122 -28.49 -5.88 2.00
C MET A 122 -27.92 -5.02 3.14
N GLN A 123 -26.66 -5.25 3.55
CA GLN A 123 -25.87 -4.13 4.08
C GLN A 123 -25.34 -3.35 2.88
N LYS A 124 -25.78 -2.09 2.79
CA LYS A 124 -25.42 -1.12 1.75
C LYS A 124 -23.90 -1.10 1.55
N TRP A 125 -23.43 -1.65 0.43
CA TRP A 125 -22.01 -1.68 0.09
C TRP A 125 -21.58 -0.30 -0.42
N GLU A 126 -20.67 0.36 0.29
CA GLU A 126 -20.05 1.63 -0.12
C GLU A 126 -18.57 1.38 -0.45
N PRO A 127 -18.03 1.96 -1.55
CA PRO A 127 -16.61 1.89 -1.85
C PRO A 127 -15.75 2.41 -0.69
N LEU A 128 -14.70 1.68 -0.31
CA LEU A 128 -13.80 2.10 0.77
C LEU A 128 -13.10 3.40 0.41
N THR A 129 -13.27 4.42 1.26
CA THR A 129 -12.60 5.72 1.12
C THR A 129 -11.10 5.60 1.42
N ILE A 130 -10.29 6.58 0.99
CA ILE A 130 -8.85 6.64 1.27
C ILE A 130 -8.55 6.50 2.78
N GLY A 131 -9.38 7.09 3.64
CA GLY A 131 -9.25 6.96 5.09
C GLY A 131 -9.28 5.52 5.59
N LYS A 132 -10.12 4.66 4.99
CA LYS A 132 -10.20 3.23 5.35
C LYS A 132 -8.95 2.44 4.94
N ILE A 133 -8.26 2.87 3.88
CA ILE A 133 -6.99 2.27 3.44
C ILE A 133 -5.87 2.62 4.42
N VAL A 134 -5.84 3.88 4.89
CA VAL A 134 -4.88 4.34 5.90
C VAL A 134 -5.10 3.60 7.22
N GLU A 135 -6.35 3.45 7.67
CA GLU A 135 -6.69 2.68 8.88
C GLU A 135 -6.25 1.21 8.78
N ALA A 136 -6.46 0.55 7.63
CA ALA A 136 -5.99 -0.82 7.41
C ALA A 136 -4.45 -0.90 7.39
N SER A 137 -3.77 0.09 6.81
CA SER A 137 -2.31 0.12 6.79
C SER A 137 -1.73 0.35 8.19
N ALA A 138 -2.36 1.22 8.99
CA ALA A 138 -1.99 1.45 10.39
C ALA A 138 -2.15 0.17 11.23
N LEU A 139 -3.22 -0.59 11.01
CA LEU A 139 -3.41 -1.91 11.63
C LEU A 139 -2.27 -2.87 11.27
N TYR A 140 -1.92 -2.98 9.98
CA TYR A 140 -0.82 -3.84 9.54
C TYR A 140 0.51 -3.47 10.22
N GLN A 141 0.86 -2.19 10.22
CA GLN A 141 2.10 -1.70 10.86
C GLN A 141 2.10 -1.96 12.37
N GLY A 142 0.97 -1.73 13.05
CA GLY A 142 0.83 -2.03 14.48
C GLY A 142 1.04 -3.51 14.80
N LEU A 143 0.54 -4.41 13.96
CA LEU A 143 0.72 -5.86 14.13
C LEU A 143 2.19 -6.29 13.89
N VAL A 144 2.85 -5.73 12.88
CA VAL A 144 4.29 -5.99 12.64
C VAL A 144 5.11 -5.52 13.84
N LEU A 145 4.87 -4.30 14.33
CA LEU A 145 5.57 -3.76 15.50
C LEU A 145 5.33 -4.61 16.75
N ALA A 146 4.07 -5.01 17.01
CA ALA A 146 3.75 -5.88 18.14
C ALA A 146 4.49 -7.22 18.06
N ARG A 147 4.67 -7.76 16.85
CA ARG A 147 5.45 -8.98 16.64
C ARG A 147 6.94 -8.78 16.93
N GLU A 148 7.54 -7.71 16.40
CA GLU A 148 8.97 -7.42 16.54
C GLU A 148 9.35 -7.08 17.98
N THR A 149 8.45 -6.44 18.72
CA THR A 149 8.66 -6.05 20.13
C THR A 149 8.28 -7.16 21.13
N GLY A 150 7.81 -8.31 20.65
CA GLY A 150 7.36 -9.42 21.51
C GLY A 150 6.01 -9.19 22.21
N LEU A 151 5.26 -8.16 21.81
CA LEU A 151 3.93 -7.79 22.32
C LEU A 151 2.78 -8.48 21.56
N TRP A 152 3.02 -9.64 20.95
CA TRP A 152 2.04 -10.30 20.08
C TRP A 152 0.76 -10.76 20.80
N SER A 153 0.84 -11.03 22.10
CA SER A 153 -0.31 -11.37 22.94
C SER A 153 -1.11 -10.11 23.31
N CYS A 154 -1.76 -9.50 22.30
CA CYS A 154 -2.47 -8.23 22.46
C CYS A 154 -3.89 -8.27 21.89
N GLU A 155 -4.71 -7.33 22.38
CA GLU A 155 -6.01 -7.01 21.80
C GLU A 155 -5.91 -5.67 21.07
N VAL A 156 -6.13 -5.68 19.76
CA VAL A 156 -6.06 -4.50 18.90
C VAL A 156 -7.45 -3.93 18.73
N GLU A 157 -7.64 -2.70 19.19
CA GLU A 157 -8.89 -1.97 19.11
C GLU A 157 -8.86 -0.96 17.95
N LEU A 158 -9.90 -0.97 17.11
CA LEU A 158 -10.05 -0.07 15.96
C LEU A 158 -11.40 0.62 15.99
N ASP A 159 -11.44 1.91 15.64
CA ASP A 159 -12.68 2.65 15.36
C ASP A 159 -13.17 2.52 13.92
N ALA A 160 -12.57 1.57 13.19
CA ALA A 160 -12.81 1.30 11.79
C ALA A 160 -13.67 0.05 11.60
N GLN A 161 -14.98 0.12 11.90
CA GLN A 161 -15.89 -1.04 11.81
C GLN A 161 -15.77 -1.80 10.49
N VAL A 162 -15.65 -1.08 9.38
CA VAL A 162 -15.50 -1.68 8.06
C VAL A 162 -14.19 -2.47 7.93
N VAL A 163 -13.06 -1.96 8.43
CA VAL A 163 -11.77 -2.68 8.41
C VAL A 163 -11.84 -3.92 9.30
N VAL A 164 -12.41 -3.79 10.50
CA VAL A 164 -12.62 -4.93 11.42
C VAL A 164 -13.47 -6.01 10.77
N ASN A 165 -14.56 -5.63 10.10
CA ASN A 165 -15.44 -6.57 9.40
C ASN A 165 -14.73 -7.26 8.22
N LEU A 166 -13.91 -6.54 7.46
CA LEU A 166 -13.16 -7.10 6.32
C LEU A 166 -12.11 -8.12 6.80
N VAL A 167 -11.41 -7.82 7.89
CA VAL A 167 -10.39 -8.71 8.48
C VAL A 167 -11.02 -9.91 9.18
N SER A 168 -12.15 -9.71 9.85
CA SER A 168 -12.86 -10.79 10.56
C SER A 168 -13.68 -11.68 9.61
N SER A 169 -14.00 -11.18 8.41
CA SER A 169 -14.76 -11.95 7.43
C SER A 169 -13.94 -13.15 6.92
N PRO A 170 -14.52 -14.36 6.87
CA PRO A 170 -13.88 -15.51 6.25
C PRO A 170 -13.78 -15.36 4.72
N MET A 171 -14.48 -14.39 4.13
CA MET A 171 -14.43 -14.13 2.69
C MET A 171 -13.16 -13.34 2.32
N VAL A 172 -12.53 -13.71 1.20
CA VAL A 172 -11.40 -13.00 0.61
C VAL A 172 -11.90 -11.70 0.01
N THR A 173 -11.48 -10.57 0.57
CA THR A 173 -11.90 -9.24 0.11
C THR A 173 -10.92 -8.74 -0.94
N CYS A 174 -11.31 -8.84 -2.22
CA CYS A 174 -10.50 -8.41 -3.36
C CYS A 174 -10.81 -6.96 -3.77
N SER A 175 -10.53 -5.98 -2.90
CA SER A 175 -10.56 -4.54 -3.24
C SER A 175 -9.17 -3.91 -3.10
N LYS A 176 -8.98 -2.59 -3.30
CA LYS A 176 -7.67 -1.90 -3.24
C LYS A 176 -6.94 -2.06 -1.89
N VAL A 177 -7.61 -2.62 -0.90
CA VAL A 177 -7.13 -2.95 0.45
C VAL A 177 -6.87 -4.46 0.60
N GLY A 178 -7.14 -5.25 -0.44
CA GLY A 178 -7.07 -6.71 -0.48
C GLY A 178 -5.70 -7.26 -0.15
N PRO A 179 -4.59 -6.71 -0.67
CA PRO A 179 -3.24 -7.14 -0.27
C PRO A 179 -2.97 -6.86 1.21
N VAL A 180 -3.29 -5.66 1.69
CA VAL A 180 -3.08 -5.27 3.10
C VAL A 180 -3.94 -6.12 4.04
N VAL A 181 -5.22 -6.31 3.72
CA VAL A 181 -6.14 -7.15 4.50
C VAL A 181 -5.71 -8.62 4.44
N HIS A 182 -5.23 -9.09 3.30
CA HIS A 182 -4.68 -10.44 3.16
C HIS A 182 -3.44 -10.64 4.04
N ASP A 183 -2.51 -9.68 4.03
CA ASP A 183 -1.30 -9.74 4.85
C ASP A 183 -1.62 -9.65 6.34
N ILE A 184 -2.61 -8.83 6.73
CA ILE A 184 -3.16 -8.78 8.09
C ILE A 184 -3.75 -10.13 8.50
N LYS A 185 -4.59 -10.74 7.65
CA LYS A 185 -5.16 -12.07 7.90
C LYS A 185 -4.06 -13.12 8.02
N GLY A 186 -3.03 -13.04 7.17
CA GLY A 186 -1.83 -13.87 7.23
C GLY A 186 -1.15 -13.76 8.59
N LEU A 187 -0.84 -12.54 9.04
CA LEU A 187 -0.22 -12.27 10.34
C LEU A 187 -1.06 -12.84 11.50
N LEU A 188 -2.38 -12.59 11.50
CA LEU A 188 -3.28 -13.09 12.54
C LEU A 188 -3.44 -14.61 12.51
N SER A 189 -3.33 -15.24 11.34
CA SER A 189 -3.41 -16.70 11.22
C SER A 189 -2.21 -17.42 11.86
N LEU A 190 -1.08 -16.73 12.06
CA LEU A 190 0.13 -17.32 12.63
C LEU A 190 0.01 -17.63 14.12
N SER A 191 -0.94 -17.01 14.84
CA SER A 191 -1.18 -17.30 16.26
C SER A 191 -2.54 -16.79 16.73
N LYS A 192 -3.19 -17.55 17.62
CA LYS A 192 -4.52 -17.22 18.19
C LYS A 192 -4.46 -16.19 19.34
N GLU A 193 -3.29 -15.72 19.70
CA GLU A 193 -3.09 -14.84 20.85
C GLU A 193 -3.51 -13.39 20.56
N CYS A 194 -3.36 -12.94 19.31
CA CYS A 194 -3.75 -11.60 18.90
C CYS A 194 -5.23 -11.56 18.49
N LYS A 195 -5.99 -10.63 19.05
CA LYS A 195 -7.43 -10.43 18.73
C LYS A 195 -7.67 -9.03 18.22
N ILE A 196 -8.64 -8.89 17.32
CA ILE A 196 -9.06 -7.58 16.79
C ILE A 196 -10.50 -7.31 17.22
N ARG A 197 -10.75 -6.12 17.73
CA ARG A 197 -12.07 -5.67 18.16
C ARG A 197 -12.39 -4.29 17.60
N PHE A 198 -13.66 -4.09 17.24
CA PHE A 198 -14.17 -2.75 16.97
C PHE A 198 -14.53 -2.03 18.26
N VAL A 199 -14.15 -0.76 18.36
CA VAL A 199 -14.58 0.14 19.42
C VAL A 199 -15.13 1.45 18.84
N PRO A 200 -16.10 2.12 19.48
CA PRO A 200 -16.55 3.43 19.03
C PRO A 200 -15.40 4.44 19.02
N LYS A 201 -15.40 5.41 18.09
CA LYS A 201 -14.38 6.47 18.02
C LYS A 201 -14.11 7.19 19.34
N LYS A 202 -15.14 7.34 20.19
CA LYS A 202 -15.02 7.94 21.54
C LYS A 202 -14.15 7.11 22.49
N ALA A 203 -14.06 5.79 22.29
CA ALA A 203 -13.19 4.90 23.05
C ALA A 203 -11.76 4.86 22.48
N ASN A 204 -11.59 5.14 21.17
CA ASN A 204 -10.27 5.20 20.51
C ASN A 204 -9.63 6.60 20.52
N MET A 205 -9.97 7.45 21.50
CA MET A 205 -9.53 8.85 21.50
C MET A 205 -8.02 9.02 21.67
N VAL A 206 -7.35 8.13 22.41
CA VAL A 206 -5.89 8.20 22.60
C VAL A 206 -5.16 7.97 21.28
N ALA A 207 -5.48 6.89 20.56
CA ALA A 207 -4.89 6.62 19.26
C ALA A 207 -5.23 7.71 18.24
N HIS A 208 -6.48 8.23 18.27
CA HIS A 208 -6.88 9.35 17.43
C HIS A 208 -6.06 10.62 17.70
N CYS A 209 -5.82 10.96 18.96
CA CYS A 209 -4.98 12.10 19.36
C CYS A 209 -3.52 11.88 18.96
N LEU A 210 -2.98 10.67 19.12
CA LEU A 210 -1.61 10.34 18.70
C LEU A 210 -1.44 10.44 17.18
N ALA A 211 -2.39 9.93 16.40
CA ALA A 211 -2.37 10.07 14.95
C ALA A 211 -2.41 11.55 14.52
N LYS A 212 -3.27 12.36 15.17
CA LYS A 212 -3.35 13.80 14.92
C LYS A 212 -2.05 14.53 15.32
N LEU A 213 -1.43 14.12 16.43
CA LEU A 213 -0.14 14.65 16.86
C LEU A 213 0.94 14.32 15.81
N GLY A 214 1.01 13.08 15.34
CA GLY A 214 1.93 12.67 14.26
C GLY A 214 1.77 13.53 13.01
N CYS A 215 0.53 13.79 12.55
CA CYS A 215 0.27 14.68 11.42
C CYS A 215 0.71 16.13 11.67
N SER A 216 0.68 16.61 12.92
CA SER A 216 1.17 17.96 13.29
C SER A 216 2.69 18.01 13.49
N VAL A 217 3.32 16.86 13.74
CA VAL A 217 4.77 16.72 13.89
C VAL A 217 5.44 16.57 12.53
N GLU A 218 4.79 16.03 11.50
CA GLU A 218 5.33 16.06 10.12
C GLU A 218 5.53 17.47 9.56
N SER A 219 4.87 18.49 10.13
CA SER A 219 5.18 19.89 9.83
C SER A 219 6.38 20.47 10.60
N ASN A 220 7.02 19.73 11.52
CA ASN A 220 8.15 20.25 12.33
C ASN A 220 9.09 19.23 13.03
N GLY A 221 9.05 17.92 12.73
CA GLY A 221 9.76 16.90 13.50
C GLY A 221 10.40 15.82 12.65
N PHE A 222 11.70 15.65 12.84
CA PHE A 222 12.49 14.54 12.32
C PHE A 222 12.29 13.32 13.23
N TRP A 223 11.99 12.16 12.65
CA TRP A 223 12.01 10.89 13.36
C TRP A 223 13.46 10.46 13.56
N LEU A 224 13.89 10.33 14.83
CA LEU A 224 15.14 9.66 15.17
C LEU A 224 14.92 8.15 15.06
N GLU A 225 15.36 7.58 13.95
CA GLU A 225 15.63 6.15 13.88
C GLU A 225 16.90 5.88 14.71
N THR A 226 16.77 5.03 15.74
CA THR A 226 17.88 4.40 16.45
C THR A 226 18.17 3.03 15.85
#